data_AF-A0A3N4K569-F1
#
_entry.id   AF-A0A3N4K569-F1
#
_cell.length_a   1.000
_cell.length_b   1.000
_cell.length_c   1.000
_cell.angle_alpha   90.00
_cell.angle_beta   90.00
_cell.angle_gamma   90.00
#
_symmetry.space_group_name_H-M   'P 1'
#
loop_
_entity.id
_entity.type
_entity.pdbx_description
1 polymer ?
#
loop_
_entity_poly.entity_id
_entity_poly.type
_entity_poly.pdbx_seq_one_letter_code
_entity_poly.pdbx_strand_id
1 'polypeptide(L)'
;MPASTESLRVDEDSYPVASDFTPSSSAFAKLPALIADENKPLFSITAHLQTKIKVKIKECLESETGCYMLVTDVPGHIDTALYEALEKRAIHKVARFTYEQIMQSVIFRVMPGAPHEVV
;
A
#
# COMPACT_ATOMS: atom_id res chain seq x y z
N MET A 1 38.51 -39.51 40.10
CA MET A 1 38.14 -38.24 39.44
C MET A 1 38.67 -38.28 38.02
N PRO A 2 37.84 -38.21 36.98
CA PRO A 2 38.33 -37.88 35.65
C PRO A 2 37.51 -36.76 34.98
N ALA A 3 38.06 -36.36 33.82
CA ALA A 3 37.50 -35.55 32.74
C ALA A 3 37.60 -34.02 32.88
N SER A 4 37.91 -33.24 31.85
CA SER A 4 38.39 -33.53 30.49
C SER A 4 38.69 -32.21 29.77
N THR A 5 39.73 -32.26 28.94
CA THR A 5 39.92 -31.61 27.64
C THR A 5 39.19 -30.30 27.31
N GLU A 6 40.04 -29.29 27.12
CA GLU A 6 39.92 -28.16 26.21
C GLU A 6 39.52 -28.56 24.77
N SER A 7 38.89 -27.61 24.09
CA SER A 7 38.69 -27.50 22.63
C SER A 7 37.58 -28.37 21.99
N LEU A 8 36.40 -27.77 21.86
CA LEU A 8 35.41 -28.11 20.85
C LEU A 8 35.25 -26.88 19.94
N ARG A 9 36.03 -26.84 18.86
CA ARG A 9 35.66 -26.10 17.65
C ARG A 9 34.55 -26.90 16.99
N VAL A 10 33.32 -26.42 17.10
CA VAL A 10 32.24 -26.84 16.22
C VAL A 10 32.24 -25.83 15.08
N ASP A 11 32.78 -26.26 13.94
CA ASP A 11 32.46 -25.72 12.63
C ASP A 11 30.95 -25.94 12.45
N GLU A 12 30.16 -24.93 12.81
CA GLU A 12 28.73 -24.93 12.57
C GLU A 12 28.49 -24.29 11.22
N ASP A 13 28.16 -25.14 10.25
CA ASP A 13 27.41 -24.87 9.03
C ASP A 13 27.07 -23.38 8.82
N SER A 14 27.94 -22.68 8.08
CA SER A 14 27.52 -21.47 7.39
C SER A 14 26.54 -21.89 6.30
N TYR A 15 25.28 -22.03 6.68
CA TYR A 15 24.15 -22.02 5.78
C TYR A 15 24.39 -20.93 4.74
N PRO A 16 24.29 -21.21 3.42
CA PRO A 16 24.18 -20.12 2.49
C PRO A 16 22.92 -19.38 2.89
N VAL A 17 23.09 -18.17 3.44
CA VAL A 17 22.02 -17.18 3.51
C VAL A 17 21.71 -16.89 2.05
N ALA A 18 20.83 -17.70 1.48
CA ALA A 18 20.08 -17.37 0.30
C ALA A 18 19.31 -16.12 0.68
N SER A 19 19.97 -14.97 0.49
CA SER A 19 19.28 -13.71 0.23
C SER A 19 18.61 -13.87 -1.13
N ASP A 20 17.60 -14.74 -1.17
CA ASP A 20 16.49 -14.65 -2.10
C ASP A 20 15.65 -13.45 -1.64
N PHE A 21 16.26 -12.28 -1.67
CA PHE A 21 15.56 -11.06 -2.04
C PHE A 21 15.25 -11.16 -3.53
N THR A 22 14.46 -12.17 -3.92
CA THR A 22 13.44 -11.89 -4.91
C THR A 22 12.66 -10.73 -4.32
N PRO A 23 12.60 -9.54 -4.94
CA PRO A 23 11.65 -8.53 -4.50
C PRO A 23 10.34 -9.28 -4.52
N SER A 24 9.77 -9.53 -3.33
CA SER A 24 8.46 -10.14 -3.23
C SER A 24 7.64 -9.31 -4.19
N SER A 25 7.10 -9.96 -5.24
CA SER A 25 6.30 -9.30 -6.25
C SER A 25 5.16 -8.69 -5.45
N SER A 26 5.33 -7.45 -5.01
CA SER A 26 4.46 -6.88 -4.01
C SER A 26 3.08 -6.94 -4.64
N ALA A 27 2.04 -7.22 -3.87
CA ALA A 27 0.69 -7.20 -4.42
C ALA A 27 0.44 -5.89 -5.22
N PHE A 28 1.14 -4.82 -4.82
CA PHE A 28 1.26 -3.53 -5.47
C PHE A 28 1.88 -3.53 -6.88
N ALA A 29 2.74 -4.47 -7.26
CA ALA A 29 3.28 -4.55 -8.62
C ALA A 29 2.25 -5.09 -9.63
N LYS A 30 1.33 -5.96 -9.17
CA LYS A 30 0.32 -6.60 -10.04
C LYS A 30 -1.00 -5.83 -10.08
N LEU A 31 -1.37 -5.17 -8.99
CA LEU A 31 -2.64 -4.45 -8.87
C LEU A 31 -2.83 -3.32 -9.91
N PRO A 32 -1.81 -2.51 -10.23
CA PRO A 32 -1.88 -1.48 -11.27
C PRO A 32 -2.32 -2.00 -12.64
N ALA A 33 -1.92 -3.22 -13.01
CA ALA A 33 -2.29 -3.82 -14.29
C ALA A 33 -3.78 -4.18 -14.37
N LEU A 34 -4.46 -4.32 -13.22
CA LEU A 34 -5.87 -4.64 -13.12
C LEU A 34 -6.77 -3.40 -13.03
N ILE A 35 -6.17 -2.21 -12.86
CA ILE A 35 -6.89 -0.94 -12.80
C ILE A 35 -7.00 -0.39 -14.22
N ALA A 36 -8.21 0.00 -14.64
CA ALA A 36 -8.41 0.68 -15.92
C ALA A 36 -7.70 2.04 -15.94
N ASP A 37 -7.18 2.48 -17.09
CA ASP A 37 -6.36 3.70 -17.18
C ASP A 37 -7.11 4.98 -16.80
N GLU A 38 -8.43 5.02 -17.00
CA GLU A 38 -9.32 6.07 -16.50
C GLU A 38 -9.26 6.24 -14.96
N ASN A 39 -8.91 5.18 -14.24
CA ASN A 39 -8.76 5.15 -12.79
C ASN A 39 -7.29 5.27 -12.36
N LYS A 40 -6.40 5.73 -13.27
CA LYS A 40 -4.98 5.99 -13.02
C LYS A 40 -4.59 7.47 -13.14
N PRO A 41 -5.22 8.40 -12.40
CA PRO A 41 -4.88 9.81 -12.54
C PRO A 41 -3.45 10.10 -12.05
N LEU A 42 -2.73 10.95 -12.78
CA LEU A 42 -1.50 11.58 -12.30
C LEU A 42 -1.81 12.55 -11.15
N PHE A 43 -0.94 12.56 -10.14
CA PHE A 43 -0.94 13.59 -9.12
C PHE A 43 -0.61 14.95 -9.75
N SER A 44 -1.27 16.00 -9.26
CA SER A 44 -1.00 17.38 -9.71
C SER A 44 -0.99 18.30 -8.49
N ILE A 45 -2.16 18.53 -7.91
CA ILE A 45 -2.32 19.22 -6.64
C ILE A 45 -3.30 18.46 -5.76
N THR A 46 -3.11 18.56 -4.44
CA THR A 46 -3.90 17.83 -3.45
C THR A 46 -5.41 18.10 -3.58
N ALA A 47 -5.81 19.34 -3.88
CA ALA A 47 -7.22 19.70 -4.06
C ALA A 47 -7.89 18.96 -5.23
N HIS A 48 -7.21 18.85 -6.37
CA HIS A 48 -7.71 18.12 -7.53
C HIS A 48 -7.80 16.62 -7.25
N LEU A 49 -6.78 16.07 -6.59
CA LEU A 49 -6.77 14.67 -6.21
C LEU A 49 -7.95 14.34 -5.28
N GLN A 50 -8.21 15.17 -4.27
CA GLN A 50 -9.35 14.98 -3.37
C GLN A 50 -10.69 14.98 -4.11
N THR A 51 -10.86 15.87 -5.10
CA THR A 51 -12.07 15.92 -5.91
C THR A 51 -12.24 14.64 -6.71
N LYS A 52 -11.17 14.14 -7.36
CA LYS A 52 -11.21 12.87 -8.09
C LYS A 52 -11.53 11.68 -7.19
N ILE A 53 -10.87 11.58 -6.04
CA ILE A 53 -11.14 10.54 -5.03
C ILE A 53 -12.61 10.58 -4.61
N LYS A 54 -13.16 11.76 -4.31
CA LYS A 54 -14.56 11.91 -3.91
C LYS A 54 -15.53 11.45 -4.98
N VAL A 55 -15.31 11.89 -6.23
CA VAL A 55 -16.15 11.48 -7.36
C VAL A 55 -16.11 9.97 -7.50
N LYS A 56 -14.92 9.36 -7.45
CA LYS A 56 -14.77 7.92 -7.56
C LYS A 56 -15.47 7.17 -6.44
N ILE A 57 -15.30 7.59 -5.18
CA ILE A 57 -16.00 6.97 -4.05
C ILE A 57 -17.51 7.03 -4.25
N LYS A 58 -18.04 8.18 -4.69
CA LYS A 58 -19.46 8.35 -4.95
C LYS A 58 -19.96 7.36 -6.01
N GLU A 59 -19.28 7.27 -7.15
CA GLU A 59 -19.60 6.30 -8.21
C GLU A 59 -19.59 4.85 -7.69
N CYS A 60 -18.60 4.49 -6.87
CA CYS A 60 -18.46 3.13 -6.35
C CYS A 60 -19.52 2.79 -5.31
N LEU A 61 -19.89 3.76 -4.47
CA LEU A 61 -21.00 3.60 -3.51
C LEU A 61 -22.35 3.51 -4.22
N GLU A 62 -22.61 4.34 -5.24
CA GLU A 62 -23.86 4.34 -6.01
C GLU A 62 -24.05 3.05 -6.82
N SER A 63 -22.96 2.43 -7.26
CA SER A 63 -22.99 1.14 -7.96
C SER A 63 -22.96 -0.06 -7.01
N GLU A 64 -22.81 0.15 -5.70
CA GLU A 64 -22.58 -0.91 -4.71
C GLU A 64 -21.39 -1.83 -5.04
N THR A 65 -20.44 -1.35 -5.86
CA THR A 65 -19.26 -2.12 -6.29
C THR A 65 -17.99 -1.62 -5.62
N GLY A 66 -17.15 -2.57 -5.20
CA GLY A 66 -15.78 -2.26 -4.78
C GLY A 66 -14.97 -1.75 -5.97
N CYS A 67 -14.14 -0.73 -5.75
CA CYS A 67 -13.34 -0.15 -6.81
C CYS A 67 -11.94 0.24 -6.36
N TYR A 68 -11.06 0.37 -7.34
CA TYR A 68 -9.67 0.75 -7.15
C TYR A 68 -9.34 1.99 -7.97
N MET A 69 -8.52 2.86 -7.41
CA MET A 69 -7.92 3.99 -8.13
C MET A 69 -6.43 4.03 -7.76
N LEU A 70 -5.58 4.21 -8.77
CA LEU A 70 -4.13 4.33 -8.59
C LEU A 70 -3.72 5.76 -8.93
N VAL A 71 -3.06 6.43 -8.01
CA VAL A 71 -2.52 7.77 -8.25
C VAL A 71 -1.02 7.65 -8.32
N THR A 72 -0.44 8.04 -9.44
CA THR A 72 1.01 8.05 -9.68
C THR A 72 1.59 9.45 -9.49
N ASP A 73 2.91 9.57 -9.38
CA ASP A 73 3.65 10.82 -9.11
C ASP A 73 3.26 11.51 -7.79
N VAL A 74 2.85 10.74 -6.78
CA VAL A 74 2.57 11.24 -5.44
C VAL A 74 3.89 11.40 -4.67
N PRO A 75 4.32 12.64 -4.37
CA PRO A 75 5.56 12.87 -3.64
C PRO A 75 5.47 12.30 -2.23
N GLY A 76 6.56 11.71 -1.73
CA GLY A 76 6.57 11.04 -0.41
C GLY A 76 6.21 11.94 0.77
N HIS A 77 6.42 13.25 0.66
CA HIS A 77 6.06 14.22 1.70
C HIS A 77 4.57 14.61 1.70
N ILE A 78 3.79 14.17 0.71
CA ILE A 78 2.36 14.50 0.57
C ILE A 78 1.47 13.45 1.25
N ASP A 79 2.02 12.29 1.63
CA ASP A 79 1.26 11.19 2.24
C ASP A 79 0.45 11.64 3.47
N THR A 80 1.07 12.38 4.38
CA THR A 80 0.48 12.83 5.64
C THR A 80 -0.60 13.87 5.38
N ALA A 81 -0.30 14.87 4.55
CA ALA A 81 -1.25 15.93 4.19
C ALA A 81 -2.47 15.37 3.43
N LEU A 82 -2.25 14.34 2.61
CA LEU A 82 -3.30 13.63 1.90
C LEU A 82 -4.16 12.83 2.87
N TYR A 83 -3.55 12.06 3.78
CA TYR A 83 -4.27 11.32 4.83
C TYR A 83 -5.14 12.22 5.68
N GLU A 84 -4.58 13.31 6.24
CA GLU A 84 -5.34 14.27 7.06
C GLU A 84 -6.55 14.85 6.32
N ALA A 85 -6.37 15.19 5.04
CA ALA A 85 -7.44 15.79 4.26
C ALA A 85 -8.56 14.80 3.92
N LEU A 86 -8.22 13.52 3.79
CA LEU A 86 -9.18 12.43 3.59
C LEU A 86 -9.88 12.06 4.90
N GLU A 87 -9.17 12.13 6.02
CA GLU A 87 -9.70 11.93 7.36
C GLU A 87 -10.77 12.96 7.70
N LYS A 88 -10.50 14.25 7.45
CA LYS A 88 -11.48 15.35 7.61
C LYS A 88 -12.79 15.14 6.84
N ARG A 89 -12.77 14.28 5.83
CA ARG A 89 -13.91 13.95 4.96
C ARG A 89 -14.52 12.59 5.28
N ALA A 90 -14.10 11.95 6.37
CA ALA A 90 -14.50 10.61 6.79
C ALA A 90 -14.32 9.53 5.70
N ILE A 91 -13.42 9.78 4.74
CA ILE A 91 -13.22 8.87 3.60
C ILE A 91 -12.58 7.56 4.05
N HIS A 92 -11.75 7.58 5.09
CA HIS A 92 -11.14 6.38 5.67
C HIS A 92 -12.17 5.32 6.11
N LYS A 93 -13.43 5.72 6.36
CA LYS A 93 -14.50 4.79 6.75
C LYS A 93 -14.98 3.91 5.60
N VAL A 94 -14.77 4.36 4.37
CA VAL A 94 -15.30 3.73 3.14
C VAL A 94 -14.21 3.38 2.13
N ALA A 95 -12.96 3.79 2.39
CA ALA A 95 -11.83 3.51 1.52
C ALA A 95 -10.54 3.25 2.33
N ARG A 96 -9.75 2.29 1.86
CA ARG A 96 -8.37 2.05 2.30
C ARG A 96 -7.39 2.71 1.35
N PHE A 97 -6.27 3.15 1.92
CA PHE A 97 -5.17 3.77 1.20
C PHE A 97 -3.91 2.97 1.43
N THR A 98 -3.09 2.85 0.40
CA THR A 98 -1.78 2.21 0.52
C THR A 98 -0.80 3.00 -0.33
N TYR A 99 0.20 3.57 0.31
CA TYR A 99 1.26 4.32 -0.36
C TYR A 99 2.47 3.41 -0.59
N GLU A 100 3.00 3.46 -1.82
CA GLU A 100 4.24 2.81 -2.21
C GLU A 100 5.27 3.90 -2.54
N GLN A 101 6.25 4.06 -1.64
CA GLN A 101 7.28 5.08 -1.74
C GLN A 101 8.17 4.89 -2.96
N ILE A 102 8.54 3.65 -3.28
CA ILE A 102 9.46 3.36 -4.39
C ILE A 102 8.84 3.78 -5.72
N MET A 103 7.54 3.55 -5.88
CA MET A 103 6.78 3.90 -7.09
C MET A 103 6.12 5.28 -7.03
N GLN A 104 6.32 6.04 -5.94
CA GLN A 104 5.66 7.32 -5.69
C GLN A 104 4.16 7.26 -6.02
N SER A 105 3.48 6.21 -5.51
CA SER A 105 2.14 5.87 -5.95
C SER A 105 1.23 5.55 -4.78
N VAL A 106 -0.02 6.00 -4.83
CA VAL A 106 -1.06 5.68 -3.84
C VAL A 106 -2.16 4.87 -4.49
N ILE A 107 -2.49 3.72 -3.92
CA ILE A 107 -3.69 2.95 -4.27
C ILE A 107 -4.80 3.28 -3.28
N PHE A 108 -5.96 3.60 -3.84
CA PHE A 108 -7.22 3.81 -3.17
C PHE A 108 -8.09 2.59 -3.43
N ARG A 109 -8.60 1.95 -2.38
CA ARG A 109 -9.53 0.83 -2.48
C ARG A 109 -10.81 1.18 -1.74
N VAL A 110 -11.91 1.36 -2.47
CA VAL A 110 -13.24 1.57 -1.92
C VAL A 110 -13.94 0.22 -1.80
N MET A 111 -14.49 -0.11 -0.63
CA MET A 111 -15.31 -1.31 -0.45
C MET A 111 -16.65 -0.93 0.17
N PRO A 112 -17.71 -0.71 -0.64
CA PRO A 112 -19.05 -0.47 -0.14
C PRO A 112 -19.51 -1.61 0.79
N GLY A 113 -20.16 -1.28 1.90
CA GLY A 113 -20.72 -2.25 2.84
C GLY A 113 -19.73 -2.97 3.77
N ALA A 114 -18.42 -2.80 3.57
CA ALA A 114 -17.41 -3.30 4.49
C ALA A 114 -16.97 -2.18 5.44
N PRO A 115 -17.26 -2.25 6.75
CA PRO A 115 -16.68 -1.31 7.69
C PRO A 115 -15.16 -1.47 7.65
N HIS A 116 -14.47 -0.42 7.22
CA HIS A 116 -13.03 -0.31 7.39
C HIS A 116 -12.79 0.23 8.81
N GLU A 117 -13.12 -0.55 9.83
CA GLU A 117 -12.80 -0.18 11.21
C GLU A 117 -11.29 -0.01 11.37
N VAL A 118 -10.95 1.08 12.07
CA VAL A 118 -9.61 1.43 12.50
C VAL A 118 -9.34 0.61 13.75
N VAL A 119 -8.34 -0.28 13.70
CA VAL A 119 -7.73 -0.86 14.89
C VAL A 119 -6.84 0.21 15.53
#